data_AF-A0A7D5Z032-F1
#
_entry.id   AF-A0A7D5Z032-F1
#
_cell.length_a   1.000
_cell.length_b   1.000
_cell.length_c   1.000
_cell.angle_alpha   90.00
_cell.angle_beta   90.00
_cell.angle_gamma   90.00
#
_symmetry.space_group_name_H-M   'P 1'
#
loop_
_entity.id
_entity.type
_entity.pdbx_description
1 polymer ?
#
loop_
_entity_poly.entity_id
_entity_poly.type
_entity_poly.pdbx_seq_one_letter_code
_entity_poly.pdbx_strand_id
1 'polypeptide(L)'
;MESLLSYRNSECEALKDPSYLELVISILILVGLLISYLPQHYRIISRGTAEGISPYFVLLGTTSATSGFANILTVPQSRAAIGCCKELEAFQCTAGLLGVAQLGTQWVCFTLILVLFLIFFRYRDATIPSEELAGESPKWQTAVGVGLACVVHGLLVVIITGIFTIALPNHLTAWANFLGVMATVLAAIQYFPQIWTTYHLKHVGSLSIPMMCIQTPGGLLFAASLYARLGPKGWSTWAIYLLTAIMQGCVLVLGIYYEMAARHHERQQSNQNADGTYSSLQNSAPPRPSLASRTYSEGWERGLPGPFTGHPERYAETEEDLDDIQEREQRAIERENQPLLRPGGIGNPRKNYRTTKKR
;
A
#
# COMPACT_ATOMS: atom_id res chain seq x y z
N MET A 1 1.03 42.70 -30.08
CA MET A 1 0.46 42.83 -28.72
C MET A 1 -1.00 42.39 -28.69
N GLU A 2 -1.84 42.83 -29.64
CA GLU A 2 -3.23 42.37 -29.80
C GLU A 2 -3.37 40.87 -30.10
N SER A 3 -2.46 40.28 -30.87
CA SER A 3 -2.45 38.84 -31.15
C SER A 3 -2.17 37.98 -29.90
N LEU A 4 -1.29 38.44 -29.00
CA LEU A 4 -0.98 37.77 -27.73
C LEU A 4 -2.11 37.92 -26.71
N LEU A 5 -2.80 39.07 -26.69
CA LEU A 5 -3.97 39.29 -25.85
C LEU A 5 -5.18 38.49 -26.34
N SER A 6 -5.40 38.42 -27.64
CA SER A 6 -6.45 37.59 -28.25
C SER A 6 -6.22 36.09 -28.00
N TYR A 7 -4.96 35.63 -28.13
CA TYR A 7 -4.59 34.25 -27.80
C TYR A 7 -4.81 33.92 -26.30
N ARG A 8 -4.37 34.80 -25.39
CA ARG A 8 -4.55 34.61 -23.94
C ARG A 8 -6.04 34.62 -23.55
N ASN A 9 -6.83 35.50 -24.15
CA ASN A 9 -8.28 35.52 -23.95
C ASN A 9 -8.92 34.21 -24.43
N SER A 10 -8.51 33.68 -25.59
CA SER A 10 -9.02 32.40 -26.11
C SER A 10 -8.64 31.19 -25.25
N GLU A 11 -7.45 31.17 -24.63
CA GLU A 11 -7.07 30.11 -23.68
C GLU A 11 -7.91 30.18 -22.41
N CYS A 12 -8.11 31.37 -21.83
CA CYS A 12 -8.95 31.51 -20.64
C CYS A 12 -10.44 31.28 -20.92
N GLU A 13 -10.92 31.58 -22.15
CA GLU A 13 -12.28 31.28 -22.60
C GLU A 13 -12.59 29.78 -22.54
N ALA A 14 -11.63 28.93 -22.94
CA ALA A 14 -11.78 27.49 -22.90
C ALA A 14 -11.92 26.93 -21.47
N LEU A 15 -11.47 27.66 -20.44
CA LEU A 15 -11.65 27.31 -19.04
C LEU A 15 -13.00 27.75 -18.44
N LYS A 16 -13.79 28.55 -19.15
CA LYS A 16 -15.10 29.04 -18.66
C LYS A 16 -16.17 27.95 -18.64
N ASP A 17 -16.10 26.98 -19.56
CA ASP A 17 -17.06 25.88 -19.68
C ASP A 17 -16.42 24.54 -19.30
N PRO A 18 -16.26 24.24 -17.98
CA PRO A 18 -15.67 22.98 -17.54
C PRO A 18 -16.61 21.80 -17.86
N SER A 19 -16.02 20.72 -18.40
CA SER A 19 -16.73 19.46 -18.58
C SER A 19 -17.13 18.86 -17.23
N TYR A 20 -18.44 18.73 -16.99
CA TYR A 20 -18.97 18.10 -15.77
C TYR A 20 -18.48 16.67 -15.58
N LEU A 21 -18.28 15.93 -16.67
CA LEU A 21 -17.75 14.56 -16.62
C LEU A 21 -16.32 14.55 -16.07
N GLU A 22 -15.45 15.43 -16.57
CA GLU A 22 -14.06 15.53 -16.09
C GLU A 22 -13.99 15.97 -14.63
N LEU A 23 -14.89 16.87 -14.22
CA LEU A 23 -15.02 17.31 -12.84
C LEU A 23 -15.40 16.16 -11.92
N VAL A 24 -16.46 15.41 -12.25
CA VAL A 24 -16.92 14.25 -11.47
C VAL A 24 -15.82 13.18 -11.38
N ILE A 25 -15.20 12.81 -12.50
CA ILE A 25 -14.09 11.85 -12.51
C ILE A 25 -12.95 12.32 -11.62
N SER A 26 -12.61 13.61 -11.68
CA SER A 26 -11.48 14.14 -10.91
C SER A 26 -11.75 14.18 -9.41
N ILE A 27 -12.99 14.47 -9.00
CA ILE A 27 -13.41 14.39 -7.61
C ILE A 27 -13.36 12.94 -7.12
N LEU A 28 -13.86 11.98 -7.91
CA LEU A 28 -13.80 10.56 -7.56
C LEU A 28 -12.35 10.07 -7.40
N ILE A 29 -11.45 10.48 -8.30
CA ILE A 29 -10.02 10.17 -8.20
C ILE A 29 -9.43 10.77 -6.92
N LEU A 30 -9.74 12.04 -6.60
CA LEU A 30 -9.23 12.71 -5.41
C LEU A 30 -9.66 12.00 -4.11
N VAL A 31 -10.95 11.63 -4.02
CA VAL A 31 -11.49 10.88 -2.89
C VAL A 31 -10.87 9.47 -2.81
N GLY A 32 -10.79 8.77 -3.94
CA GLY A 32 -10.16 7.44 -4.01
C GLY A 32 -8.69 7.46 -3.61
N LEU A 33 -7.97 8.53 -3.95
CA LEU A 33 -6.59 8.75 -3.53
C LEU A 33 -6.49 8.86 -2.00
N LEU A 34 -7.30 9.73 -1.39
CA LEU A 34 -7.30 9.90 0.07
C LEU A 34 -7.64 8.59 0.79
N ILE A 35 -8.65 7.87 0.33
CA ILE A 35 -9.04 6.56 0.86
C ILE A 35 -7.89 5.55 0.73
N SER A 36 -7.12 5.59 -0.36
CA SER A 36 -6.00 4.67 -0.58
C SER A 36 -4.82 4.93 0.35
N TYR A 37 -4.56 6.18 0.70
CA TYR A 37 -3.45 6.56 1.58
C TYR A 37 -3.77 6.38 3.07
N LEU A 38 -5.03 6.56 3.47
CA LEU A 38 -5.47 6.47 4.87
C LEU A 38 -5.04 5.18 5.60
N PRO A 39 -5.22 3.96 5.05
CA PRO A 39 -4.79 2.73 5.69
C PRO A 39 -3.28 2.69 5.97
N GLN A 40 -2.47 3.23 5.06
CA GLN A 40 -1.02 3.31 5.22
C GLN A 40 -0.66 4.22 6.39
N HIS A 41 -1.23 5.44 6.44
CA HIS A 41 -1.00 6.38 7.54
C HIS A 41 -1.45 5.80 8.87
N TYR A 42 -2.65 5.21 8.91
CA TYR A 42 -3.19 4.57 10.10
C TYR A 42 -2.30 3.41 10.58
N ARG A 43 -1.80 2.55 9.67
CA ARG A 43 -0.92 1.43 10.04
C ARG A 43 0.38 1.89 10.68
N ILE A 44 0.98 2.98 10.19
CA ILE A 44 2.21 3.54 10.77
C ILE A 44 1.92 4.11 12.17
N ILE A 45 0.86 4.92 12.30
CA ILE A 45 0.49 5.57 13.57
C ILE A 45 0.08 4.54 14.63
N SER A 46 -0.75 3.55 14.25
CA SER A 46 -1.24 2.52 15.17
C SER A 46 -0.17 1.54 15.62
N ARG A 47 0.78 1.19 14.75
CA ARG A 47 1.92 0.33 15.11
C ARG A 47 2.98 1.07 15.93
N GLY A 48 3.07 2.40 15.80
CA GLY A 48 4.08 3.20 16.51
C GLY A 48 5.52 2.88 16.10
N THR A 49 5.72 2.20 14.97
CA THR A 49 7.03 1.84 14.40
C THR A 49 6.97 1.91 12.88
N ALA A 50 8.09 2.33 12.26
CA ALA A 50 8.29 2.34 10.81
C ALA A 50 8.81 0.99 10.25
N GLU A 51 8.78 -0.08 11.05
CA GLU A 51 9.31 -1.38 10.67
C GLU A 51 8.55 -2.04 9.50
N GLY A 52 9.32 -2.52 8.53
CA GLY A 52 8.83 -3.04 7.24
C GLY A 52 8.76 -1.99 6.13
N ILE A 53 9.05 -0.71 6.42
CA ILE A 53 9.14 0.34 5.39
C ILE A 53 10.60 0.52 4.98
N SER A 54 10.90 0.28 3.71
CA SER A 54 12.24 0.48 3.15
C SER A 54 12.63 1.97 3.13
N PRO A 55 13.78 2.38 3.70
CA PRO A 55 14.25 3.76 3.62
C PRO A 55 14.46 4.24 2.17
N TYR A 56 14.89 3.34 1.28
CA TYR A 56 15.06 3.65 -0.14
C TYR A 56 13.71 3.90 -0.85
N PHE A 57 12.67 3.17 -0.48
CA PHE A 57 11.31 3.41 -0.98
C PHE A 57 10.83 4.82 -0.59
N VAL A 58 11.04 5.21 0.67
CA VAL A 58 10.67 6.54 1.15
C VAL A 58 11.48 7.62 0.43
N LEU A 59 12.80 7.42 0.25
CA LEU A 59 13.68 8.36 -0.45
C LEU A 59 13.27 8.57 -1.92
N LEU A 60 13.17 7.48 -2.69
CA LEU A 60 12.83 7.52 -4.11
C LEU A 60 11.41 8.03 -4.33
N GLY A 61 10.45 7.56 -3.51
CA GLY A 61 9.07 8.00 -3.60
C GLY A 61 8.90 9.48 -3.27
N THR A 62 9.58 10.00 -2.23
CA THR A 62 9.45 11.41 -1.85
C THR A 62 10.11 12.33 -2.87
N THR A 63 11.30 11.98 -3.36
CA THR A 63 12.02 12.79 -4.37
C THR A 63 11.29 12.75 -5.72
N SER A 64 10.75 11.60 -6.12
CA SER A 64 9.88 11.47 -7.30
C SER A 64 8.60 12.30 -7.16
N ALA A 65 7.87 12.18 -6.05
CA ALA A 65 6.63 12.93 -5.81
C ALA A 65 6.88 14.45 -5.79
N THR A 66 7.98 14.89 -5.17
CA THR A 66 8.36 16.32 -5.14
C THR A 66 8.67 16.84 -6.55
N SER A 67 9.39 16.06 -7.35
CA SER A 67 9.69 16.38 -8.74
C SER A 67 8.44 16.40 -9.62
N GLY A 68 7.53 15.44 -9.43
CA GLY A 68 6.26 15.36 -10.14
C GLY A 68 5.31 16.51 -9.80
N PHE A 69 5.26 16.93 -8.54
CA PHE A 69 4.47 18.09 -8.12
C PHE A 69 5.07 19.40 -8.67
N ALA A 70 6.39 19.57 -8.60
CA ALA A 70 7.05 20.73 -9.21
C ALA A 70 6.90 20.75 -10.74
N ASN A 71 6.89 19.58 -11.40
CA ASN A 71 6.62 19.46 -12.83
C ASN A 71 5.25 20.03 -13.19
N ILE A 72 4.15 19.58 -12.55
CA ILE A 72 2.82 20.11 -12.89
C ILE A 72 2.66 21.60 -12.58
N LEU A 73 3.38 22.15 -11.60
CA LEU A 73 3.35 23.60 -11.35
C LEU A 73 4.08 24.40 -12.44
N THR A 74 5.01 23.79 -13.16
CA THR A 74 5.90 24.47 -14.12
C THR A 74 5.55 24.22 -15.58
N VAL A 75 4.71 23.22 -15.89
CA VAL A 75 4.24 22.99 -17.27
C VAL A 75 3.42 24.18 -17.80
N PRO A 76 3.59 24.54 -19.09
CA PRO A 76 2.95 25.73 -19.68
C PRO A 76 1.43 25.82 -19.47
N GLN A 77 0.73 24.71 -19.60
CA GLN A 77 -0.73 24.64 -19.54
C GLN A 77 -1.24 24.94 -18.13
N SER A 78 -0.60 24.36 -17.11
CA SER A 78 -0.93 24.64 -15.71
C SER A 78 -0.59 26.08 -15.33
N ARG A 79 0.51 26.63 -15.84
CA ARG A 79 0.85 28.06 -15.65
C ARG A 79 -0.17 28.99 -16.29
N ALA A 80 -0.62 28.67 -17.51
CA ALA A 80 -1.67 29.42 -18.19
C ALA A 80 -2.98 29.38 -17.38
N ALA A 81 -3.39 28.20 -16.92
CA ALA A 81 -4.58 28.03 -16.08
C ALA A 81 -4.49 28.83 -14.76
N ILE A 82 -3.35 28.78 -14.06
CA ILE A 82 -3.09 29.57 -12.84
C ILE A 82 -3.14 31.07 -13.14
N GLY A 83 -2.65 31.50 -14.31
CA GLY A 83 -2.72 32.88 -14.77
C GLY A 83 -4.16 33.36 -15.02
N CYS A 84 -4.97 32.52 -15.68
CA CYS A 84 -6.39 32.80 -15.98
C CYS A 84 -7.27 32.89 -14.74
N CYS A 85 -6.89 32.26 -13.62
CA CYS A 85 -7.63 32.31 -12.37
C CYS A 85 -7.81 33.72 -11.77
N LYS A 86 -7.08 34.73 -12.26
CA LYS A 86 -7.30 36.13 -11.86
C LYS A 86 -8.55 36.75 -12.47
N GLU A 87 -9.02 36.20 -13.59
CA GLU A 87 -10.12 36.75 -14.40
C GLU A 87 -11.37 35.84 -14.40
N LEU A 88 -11.23 34.60 -13.90
CA LEU A 88 -12.30 33.59 -13.85
C LEU A 88 -13.02 33.56 -12.50
N GLU A 89 -14.25 33.04 -12.51
CA GLU A 89 -14.97 32.75 -11.27
C GLU A 89 -14.30 31.61 -10.48
N ALA A 90 -14.52 31.59 -9.17
CA ALA A 90 -13.89 30.62 -8.27
C ALA A 90 -14.14 29.15 -8.67
N PHE A 91 -15.35 28.84 -9.16
CA PHE A 91 -15.71 27.49 -9.60
C PHE A 91 -14.92 27.06 -10.83
N GLN A 92 -14.86 27.93 -11.85
CA GLN A 92 -14.14 27.68 -13.10
C GLN A 92 -12.63 27.50 -12.85
N CYS A 93 -12.05 28.39 -12.04
CA CYS A 93 -10.66 28.27 -11.63
C CYS A 93 -10.39 26.96 -10.87
N THR A 94 -11.26 26.59 -9.93
CA THR A 94 -11.13 25.33 -9.18
C THR A 94 -11.18 24.13 -10.13
N ALA A 95 -12.14 24.10 -11.05
CA ALA A 95 -12.28 23.03 -12.04
C ALA A 95 -11.05 22.91 -12.96
N GLY A 96 -10.45 24.04 -13.36
CA GLY A 96 -9.21 24.12 -14.14
C GLY A 96 -7.96 23.64 -13.39
N LEU A 97 -7.91 23.86 -12.07
CA LEU A 97 -6.78 23.50 -11.22
C LEU A 97 -6.92 22.14 -10.52
N LEU A 98 -7.97 21.37 -10.81
CA LEU A 98 -8.20 20.05 -10.19
C LEU A 98 -7.00 19.10 -10.34
N GLY A 99 -6.35 19.06 -11.50
CA GLY A 99 -5.15 18.24 -11.70
C GLY A 99 -4.00 18.66 -10.76
N VAL A 100 -3.78 19.96 -10.60
CA VAL A 100 -2.77 20.48 -9.65
C VAL A 100 -3.14 20.11 -8.21
N ALA A 101 -4.42 20.22 -7.84
CA ALA A 101 -4.90 19.85 -6.52
C ALA A 101 -4.77 18.34 -6.23
N GLN A 102 -5.02 17.48 -7.21
CA GLN A 102 -4.84 16.04 -7.09
C GLN A 102 -3.37 15.67 -6.85
N LEU A 103 -2.45 16.19 -7.66
CA LEU A 103 -1.01 15.94 -7.50
C LEU A 103 -0.47 16.55 -6.20
N GLY A 104 -0.95 17.74 -5.82
CA GLY A 104 -0.61 18.37 -4.55
C GLY A 104 -1.08 17.54 -3.36
N THR A 105 -2.30 17.02 -3.40
CA THR A 105 -2.82 16.10 -2.37
C THR A 105 -1.98 14.84 -2.28
N GLN A 106 -1.65 14.22 -3.42
CA GLN A 106 -0.75 13.07 -3.47
C GLN A 106 0.61 13.35 -2.84
N TRP A 107 1.22 14.49 -3.19
CA TRP A 107 2.51 14.92 -2.66
C TRP A 107 2.46 15.15 -1.14
N VAL A 108 1.40 15.80 -0.63
CA VAL A 108 1.19 15.99 0.81
C VAL A 108 1.02 14.65 1.51
N CYS A 109 0.21 13.74 0.98
CA CYS A 109 0.02 12.40 1.54
C CYS A 109 1.34 11.61 1.61
N PHE A 110 2.17 11.67 0.57
CA PHE A 110 3.45 10.98 0.55
C PHE A 110 4.49 11.64 1.47
N THR A 111 4.49 12.98 1.55
CA THR A 111 5.34 13.73 2.50
C THR A 111 4.95 13.41 3.94
N LEU A 112 3.66 13.23 4.23
CA LEU A 112 3.20 12.76 5.53
C LEU A 112 3.75 11.36 5.86
N ILE A 113 3.88 10.46 4.88
CA ILE A 113 4.56 9.17 5.09
C ILE A 113 6.02 9.38 5.47
N LEU A 114 6.76 10.28 4.81
CA LEU A 114 8.14 10.62 5.21
C LEU A 114 8.19 11.15 6.65
N VAL A 115 7.30 12.08 7.02
CA VAL A 115 7.27 12.65 8.38
C VAL A 115 6.99 11.56 9.41
N LEU A 116 5.96 10.73 9.18
CA LEU A 116 5.64 9.61 10.06
C LEU A 116 6.79 8.59 10.12
N PHE A 117 7.45 8.32 8.99
CA PHE A 117 8.62 7.46 8.93
C PHE A 117 9.74 8.00 9.83
N LEU A 118 10.06 9.29 9.78
CA LEU A 118 11.10 9.92 10.61
C LEU A 118 10.72 9.96 12.10
N ILE A 119 9.46 10.24 12.43
CA ILE A 119 8.97 10.28 13.83
C ILE A 119 9.00 8.88 14.46
N PHE A 120 8.47 7.88 13.75
CA PHE A 120 8.38 6.51 14.23
C PHE A 120 9.59 5.65 13.84
N PHE A 121 10.71 6.28 13.43
CA PHE A 121 11.98 5.58 13.20
C PHE A 121 12.66 5.23 14.54
N ARG A 122 12.04 4.35 15.34
CA ARG A 122 12.58 3.84 16.60
C ARG A 122 12.83 2.35 16.49
N TYR A 123 13.95 1.99 15.85
CA TYR A 123 14.37 0.59 15.77
C TYR A 123 14.82 0.03 17.13
N ARG A 124 15.26 0.90 18.06
CA ARG A 124 15.79 0.48 19.38
C ARG A 124 14.72 0.06 20.39
N ASP A 125 13.44 0.22 20.11
CA ASP A 125 12.35 0.00 21.07
C ASP A 125 11.22 -0.90 20.53
N ALA A 126 11.39 -1.49 19.35
CA ALA A 126 10.43 -2.43 18.80
C ALA A 126 10.56 -3.78 19.56
N THR A 127 9.59 -4.08 20.41
CA THR A 127 9.50 -5.37 21.11
C THR A 127 8.93 -6.40 20.14
N ILE A 128 9.76 -6.89 19.20
CA ILE A 128 9.38 -7.94 18.25
C ILE A 128 10.30 -9.15 18.47
N PRO A 129 9.77 -10.38 18.53
CA PRO A 129 10.59 -11.58 18.66
C PRO A 129 11.63 -11.65 17.54
N SER A 130 12.87 -11.98 17.90
CA SER A 130 14.05 -12.03 17.03
C SER A 130 13.94 -12.99 15.84
N GLU A 131 12.89 -13.82 15.76
CA GLU A 131 12.62 -14.74 14.65
C GLU A 131 11.96 -14.07 13.44
N GLU A 132 11.32 -12.89 13.59
CA GLU A 132 10.73 -12.14 12.45
C GLU A 132 11.69 -11.13 11.80
N LEU A 133 12.84 -10.85 12.42
CA LEU A 133 13.87 -9.95 11.89
C LEU A 133 14.84 -10.69 10.96
N ALA A 134 14.39 -10.99 9.74
CA ALA A 134 15.30 -11.41 8.67
C ALA A 134 16.13 -10.20 8.17
N GLY A 135 17.23 -9.88 8.85
CA GLY A 135 18.28 -8.96 8.36
C GLY A 135 18.82 -7.95 9.37
N GLU A 136 20.02 -7.44 9.10
CA GLU A 136 20.66 -6.38 9.88
C GLU A 136 19.87 -5.07 9.76
N SER A 137 19.46 -4.51 10.89
CA SER A 137 18.62 -3.33 10.92
C SER A 137 19.33 -2.08 10.39
N PRO A 138 18.71 -1.30 9.49
CA PRO A 138 19.30 -0.02 9.07
C PRO A 138 19.43 0.92 10.27
N LYS A 139 20.65 1.43 10.48
CA LYS A 139 20.97 2.34 11.59
C LYS A 139 20.11 3.62 11.48
N TRP A 140 19.82 4.26 12.62
CA TRP A 140 19.16 5.59 12.68
C TRP A 140 19.80 6.63 11.73
N GLN A 141 21.12 6.52 11.50
CA GLN A 141 21.86 7.34 10.53
C GLN A 141 21.27 7.27 9.12
N THR A 142 20.77 6.11 8.69
CA THR A 142 20.15 5.93 7.38
C THR A 142 18.84 6.71 7.27
N ALA A 143 18.01 6.71 8.31
CA ALA A 143 16.76 7.48 8.30
C ALA A 143 17.01 8.99 8.29
N VAL A 144 17.97 9.47 9.11
CA VAL A 144 18.37 10.88 9.08
C VAL A 144 18.96 11.26 7.73
N GLY A 145 19.81 10.40 7.15
CA GLY A 145 20.38 10.61 5.82
C GLY A 145 19.30 10.70 4.73
N VAL A 146 18.30 9.81 4.75
CA VAL A 146 17.15 9.84 3.84
C VAL A 146 16.33 11.12 4.03
N GLY A 147 16.00 11.47 5.27
CA GLY A 147 15.26 12.70 5.57
C GLY A 147 15.98 13.95 5.08
N LEU A 148 17.28 14.05 5.37
CA LEU A 148 18.12 15.15 4.92
C LEU A 148 18.20 15.21 3.39
N ALA A 149 18.40 14.07 2.72
CA ALA A 149 18.45 14.01 1.26
C ALA A 149 17.12 14.48 0.64
N CYS A 150 15.98 14.06 1.18
CA CYS A 150 14.66 14.52 0.74
C CYS A 150 14.49 16.03 0.91
N VAL A 151 14.88 16.58 2.07
CA VAL A 151 14.79 18.02 2.34
C VAL A 151 15.70 18.81 1.42
N VAL A 152 16.97 18.42 1.27
CA VAL A 152 17.93 19.07 0.37
C VAL A 152 17.43 19.04 -1.07
N HIS A 153 16.96 17.89 -1.55
CA HIS A 153 16.37 17.77 -2.88
C HIS A 153 15.17 18.70 -3.05
N GLY A 154 14.23 18.72 -2.10
CA GLY A 154 13.07 19.61 -2.14
C GLY A 154 13.46 21.09 -2.17
N LEU A 155 14.43 21.50 -1.35
CA LEU A 155 14.95 22.87 -1.34
C LEU A 155 15.61 23.25 -2.68
N LEU A 156 16.42 22.36 -3.24
CA LEU A 156 17.04 22.58 -4.56
C LEU A 156 15.97 22.73 -5.66
N VAL A 157 14.95 21.87 -5.67
CA VAL A 157 13.84 21.97 -6.62
C VAL A 157 13.12 23.32 -6.48
N VAL A 158 12.82 23.76 -5.26
CA VAL A 158 12.17 25.06 -5.01
C VAL A 158 13.04 26.23 -5.47
N ILE A 159 14.32 26.25 -5.09
CA ILE A 159 15.26 27.33 -5.44
C ILE A 159 15.43 27.43 -6.97
N ILE A 160 15.73 26.30 -7.62
CA ILE A 160 15.96 26.26 -9.07
C ILE A 160 14.67 26.61 -9.84
N THR A 161 13.52 26.12 -9.37
CA THR A 161 12.22 26.50 -9.95
C THR A 161 11.97 27.99 -9.81
N GLY A 162 12.27 28.59 -8.66
CA GLY A 162 12.16 30.04 -8.44
C GLY A 162 13.07 30.85 -9.37
N ILE A 163 14.32 30.42 -9.55
CA ILE A 163 15.27 31.04 -10.48
C ILE A 163 14.74 31.00 -11.92
N PHE A 164 14.28 29.85 -12.40
CA PHE A 164 13.72 29.75 -13.75
C PHE A 164 12.40 30.52 -13.90
N THR A 165 11.62 30.66 -12.84
CA THR A 165 10.35 31.40 -12.89
C THR A 165 10.57 32.91 -12.95
N ILE A 166 11.57 33.43 -12.24
CA ILE A 166 11.79 34.87 -12.08
C ILE A 166 12.86 35.39 -13.04
N ALA A 167 14.02 34.73 -13.11
CA ALA A 167 15.18 35.23 -13.84
C ALA A 167 15.28 34.68 -15.28
N LEU A 168 14.81 33.46 -15.53
CA LEU A 168 15.02 32.73 -16.79
C LEU A 168 13.74 32.04 -17.32
N PRO A 169 12.63 32.78 -17.55
CA PRO A 169 11.33 32.19 -17.89
C PRO A 169 11.33 31.38 -19.18
N ASN A 170 12.23 31.69 -20.13
CA ASN A 170 12.37 30.96 -21.39
C ASN A 170 12.82 29.50 -21.20
N HIS A 171 13.50 29.18 -20.09
CA HIS A 171 13.99 27.84 -19.79
C HIS A 171 13.04 27.04 -18.89
N LEU A 172 11.97 27.65 -18.40
CA LEU A 172 11.06 27.03 -17.42
C LEU A 172 10.35 25.78 -17.98
N THR A 173 10.02 25.76 -19.28
CA THR A 173 9.45 24.56 -19.93
C THR A 173 10.46 23.41 -20.01
N ALA A 174 11.74 23.71 -20.26
CA ALA A 174 12.80 22.70 -20.25
C ALA A 174 13.01 22.14 -18.85
N TRP A 175 12.98 23.01 -17.84
CA TRP A 175 13.01 22.61 -16.42
C TRP A 175 11.83 21.72 -16.03
N ALA A 176 10.61 22.05 -16.47
CA ALA A 176 9.43 21.22 -16.26
C ALA A 176 9.64 19.80 -16.83
N ASN A 177 10.11 19.71 -18.08
CA ASN A 177 10.38 18.41 -18.71
C ASN A 177 11.48 17.62 -17.98
N PHE A 178 12.53 18.29 -17.54
CA PHE A 178 13.58 17.67 -16.73
C PHE A 178 13.04 17.08 -15.42
N LEU A 179 12.22 17.85 -14.68
CA LEU A 179 11.56 17.39 -13.47
C LEU A 179 10.67 16.17 -13.72
N GLY A 180 9.94 16.16 -14.84
CA GLY A 180 9.07 15.03 -15.19
C GLY A 180 9.86 13.76 -15.54
N VAL A 181 10.96 13.89 -16.30
CA VAL A 181 11.86 12.77 -16.58
C VAL A 181 12.52 12.27 -15.31
N MET A 182 13.00 13.16 -14.43
CA MET A 182 13.58 12.79 -13.15
C MET A 182 12.58 12.03 -12.28
N ALA A 183 11.34 12.52 -12.16
CA ALA A 183 10.28 11.82 -11.43
C ALA A 183 10.01 10.42 -11.99
N THR A 184 9.96 10.30 -13.32
CA THR A 184 9.76 9.04 -14.06
C THR A 184 10.87 8.03 -13.76
N VAL A 185 12.12 8.46 -13.87
CA VAL A 185 13.29 7.59 -13.63
C VAL A 185 13.34 7.13 -12.18
N LEU A 186 13.12 8.03 -11.22
CA LEU A 186 13.07 7.69 -9.79
C LEU A 186 11.95 6.69 -9.48
N ALA A 187 10.76 6.89 -10.07
CA ALA A 187 9.65 5.96 -9.91
C ALA A 187 9.96 4.60 -10.56
N ALA A 188 10.57 4.57 -11.74
CA ALA A 188 10.96 3.32 -12.38
C ALA A 188 11.97 2.53 -11.53
N ILE A 189 12.98 3.20 -10.95
CA ILE A 189 13.93 2.59 -10.01
C ILE A 189 13.23 2.06 -8.76
N GLN A 190 12.15 2.70 -8.31
CA GLN A 190 11.36 2.24 -7.16
C GLN A 190 10.55 0.98 -7.47
N TYR A 191 9.91 0.89 -8.63
CA TYR A 191 9.06 -0.25 -9.00
C TYR A 191 9.82 -1.45 -9.55
N PHE A 192 10.97 -1.25 -10.20
CA PHE A 192 11.73 -2.33 -10.82
C PHE A 192 12.19 -3.44 -9.85
N PRO A 193 12.78 -3.14 -8.68
CA PRO A 193 13.15 -4.16 -7.70
C PRO A 193 11.96 -4.98 -7.22
N GLN A 194 10.78 -4.37 -7.10
CA GLN A 194 9.55 -5.06 -6.70
C GLN A 194 9.11 -6.06 -7.77
N ILE A 195 9.14 -5.68 -9.04
CA ILE A 195 8.82 -6.57 -10.18
C ILE A 195 9.80 -7.74 -10.20
N TRP A 196 11.10 -7.45 -10.14
CA TRP A 196 12.16 -8.46 -10.15
C TRP A 196 12.02 -9.46 -9.00
N THR A 197 11.84 -8.95 -7.79
CA THR A 197 11.72 -9.79 -6.58
C THR A 197 10.46 -10.65 -6.65
N THR A 198 9.33 -10.10 -7.08
CA THR A 198 8.07 -10.86 -7.22
C THR A 198 8.22 -11.98 -8.26
N TYR A 199 8.90 -11.69 -9.38
CA TYR A 199 9.17 -12.67 -10.42
C TYR A 199 10.09 -13.80 -9.94
N HIS A 200 11.16 -13.48 -9.20
CA HIS A 200 12.11 -14.48 -8.72
C HIS A 200 11.60 -15.32 -7.55
N LEU A 201 10.89 -14.71 -6.59
CA LEU A 201 10.37 -15.42 -5.43
C LEU A 201 9.16 -16.30 -5.76
N LYS A 202 8.47 -16.05 -6.89
CA LYS A 202 7.26 -16.77 -7.33
C LYS A 202 6.14 -16.82 -6.27
N HIS A 203 6.18 -15.90 -5.30
CA HIS A 203 5.15 -15.73 -4.28
C HIS A 203 4.99 -14.23 -3.99
N VAL A 204 3.79 -13.84 -3.57
CA VAL A 204 3.41 -12.42 -3.40
C VAL A 204 3.88 -11.82 -2.07
N GLY A 205 4.37 -12.66 -1.15
CA GLY A 205 4.89 -12.22 0.14
C GLY A 205 3.83 -11.44 0.94
N SER A 206 4.21 -10.32 1.56
CA SER A 206 3.30 -9.48 2.36
C SER A 206 2.56 -8.39 1.57
N LEU A 207 2.56 -8.45 0.24
CA LEU A 207 2.01 -7.39 -0.61
C LEU A 207 0.47 -7.41 -0.58
N SER A 208 -0.16 -6.25 -0.36
CA SER A 208 -1.62 -6.14 -0.32
C SER A 208 -2.20 -6.12 -1.73
N ILE A 209 -2.55 -7.31 -2.27
CA ILE A 209 -3.27 -7.47 -3.54
C ILE A 209 -4.53 -6.57 -3.62
N PRO A 210 -5.38 -6.47 -2.56
CA PRO A 210 -6.57 -5.61 -2.62
C PRO A 210 -6.27 -4.12 -2.86
N MET A 211 -5.21 -3.60 -2.23
CA MET A 211 -4.79 -2.21 -2.41
C MET A 211 -4.36 -1.95 -3.85
N MET A 212 -3.62 -2.89 -4.46
CA MET A 212 -3.16 -2.77 -5.84
C MET A 212 -4.30 -2.89 -6.86
N CYS A 213 -5.31 -3.72 -6.59
CA CYS A 213 -6.50 -3.84 -7.44
C CYS A 213 -7.30 -2.53 -7.54
N ILE A 214 -7.34 -1.73 -6.48
CA ILE A 214 -8.01 -0.42 -6.49
C ILE A 214 -7.11 0.64 -7.13
N GLN A 215 -5.82 0.65 -6.79
CA GLN A 215 -4.91 1.69 -7.22
C GLN A 215 -4.52 1.61 -8.71
N THR A 216 -4.32 0.41 -9.25
CA THR A 216 -3.90 0.25 -10.66
C THR A 216 -4.90 0.87 -11.65
N PRO A 217 -6.21 0.54 -11.62
CA PRO A 217 -7.19 1.18 -12.49
C PRO A 217 -7.36 2.67 -12.17
N GLY A 218 -7.30 3.05 -10.90
CA GLY A 218 -7.34 4.46 -10.48
C GLY A 218 -6.17 5.28 -11.06
N GLY A 219 -4.96 4.72 -11.09
CA GLY A 219 -3.76 5.33 -11.65
C GLY A 219 -3.83 5.50 -13.17
N LEU A 220 -4.39 4.52 -13.89
CA LEU A 220 -4.64 4.65 -15.33
C LEU A 220 -5.69 5.72 -15.63
N LEU A 221 -6.79 5.72 -14.87
CA LEU A 221 -7.84 6.75 -14.99
C LEU A 221 -7.28 8.15 -14.70
N PHE A 222 -6.42 8.24 -13.69
CA PHE A 222 -5.74 9.49 -13.34
C PHE A 222 -4.82 9.98 -14.46
N ALA A 223 -3.98 9.11 -15.02
CA ALA A 223 -3.13 9.45 -16.17
C ALA A 223 -3.97 9.90 -17.38
N ALA A 224 -5.07 9.21 -17.68
CA ALA A 224 -6.01 9.60 -18.73
C ALA A 224 -6.65 10.97 -18.46
N SER A 225 -7.03 11.25 -17.21
CA SER A 225 -7.58 12.56 -16.82
C SER A 225 -6.57 13.70 -16.99
N LEU A 226 -5.29 13.45 -16.72
CA LEU A 226 -4.22 14.43 -16.95
C LEU A 226 -3.95 14.63 -18.44
N TYR A 227 -4.02 13.57 -19.25
CA TYR A 227 -3.92 13.68 -20.70
C TYR A 227 -5.07 14.50 -21.28
N ALA A 228 -6.31 14.26 -20.85
CA ALA A 228 -7.47 15.04 -21.29
C ALA A 228 -7.31 16.54 -20.97
N ARG A 229 -6.81 16.86 -19.77
CA ARG A 229 -6.64 18.24 -19.29
C ARG A 229 -5.45 18.98 -19.91
N LEU A 230 -4.29 18.34 -20.00
CA LEU A 230 -3.04 18.99 -20.42
C LEU A 230 -2.74 18.78 -21.92
N GLY A 231 -3.41 17.81 -22.54
CA GLY A 231 -3.17 17.39 -23.91
C GLY A 231 -1.77 16.78 -24.15
N PRO A 232 -1.40 16.59 -25.43
CA PRO A 232 -0.09 16.03 -25.81
C PRO A 232 1.10 16.86 -25.34
N LYS A 233 0.93 18.19 -25.23
CA LYS A 233 1.98 19.10 -24.76
C LYS A 233 2.35 18.87 -23.28
N GLY A 234 1.47 18.23 -22.50
CA GLY A 234 1.65 17.97 -21.06
C GLY A 234 2.29 16.62 -20.76
N TRP A 235 2.97 16.01 -21.74
CA TRP A 235 3.51 14.65 -21.63
C TRP A 235 4.40 14.43 -20.41
N SER A 236 5.20 15.42 -20.03
CA SER A 236 6.11 15.31 -18.89
C SER A 236 5.38 15.16 -17.55
N THR A 237 4.08 15.46 -17.49
CA THR A 237 3.23 15.23 -16.31
C THR A 237 2.50 13.90 -16.38
N TRP A 238 1.70 13.65 -17.42
CA TRP A 238 0.85 12.45 -17.46
C TRP A 238 1.63 11.16 -17.74
N ALA A 239 2.78 11.24 -18.43
CA ALA A 239 3.58 10.05 -18.74
C ALA A 239 4.19 9.39 -17.49
N ILE A 240 4.52 10.18 -16.46
CA ILE A 240 4.98 9.65 -15.16
C ILE A 240 3.93 8.69 -14.61
N TYR A 241 2.69 9.17 -14.49
CA TYR A 241 1.59 8.42 -13.88
C TYR A 241 1.17 7.21 -14.73
N LEU A 242 1.20 7.35 -16.06
CA LEU A 242 0.97 6.24 -16.98
C LEU A 242 2.02 5.14 -16.77
N LEU A 243 3.31 5.49 -16.74
CA LEU A 243 4.38 4.52 -16.53
C LEU A 243 4.23 3.84 -15.16
N THR A 244 4.00 4.61 -14.09
CA THR A 244 3.83 4.02 -12.75
C THR A 244 2.63 3.09 -12.67
N ALA A 245 1.51 3.44 -13.32
CA ALA A 245 0.31 2.60 -13.34
C ALA A 245 0.54 1.30 -14.13
N ILE A 246 1.28 1.35 -15.25
CA ILE A 246 1.67 0.16 -16.00
C ILE A 246 2.59 -0.73 -15.17
N MET A 247 3.64 -0.17 -14.54
CA MET A 247 4.56 -0.93 -13.70
C MET A 247 3.84 -1.56 -12.50
N GLN A 248 2.94 -0.81 -11.84
CA GLN A 248 2.10 -1.30 -10.77
C GLN A 248 1.16 -2.42 -11.25
N GLY A 249 0.60 -2.28 -12.46
CA GLY A 249 -0.21 -3.30 -13.11
C GLY A 249 0.58 -4.58 -13.40
N CYS A 250 1.84 -4.49 -13.84
CA CYS A 250 2.70 -5.65 -14.03
C CYS A 250 2.90 -6.44 -12.73
N VAL A 251 3.16 -5.73 -11.61
CA VAL A 251 3.28 -6.37 -10.28
C VAL A 251 1.96 -7.01 -9.88
N LEU A 252 0.82 -6.35 -10.10
CA LEU A 252 -0.50 -6.90 -9.79
C LEU A 252 -0.79 -8.19 -10.57
N VAL A 253 -0.48 -8.21 -11.87
CA VAL A 253 -0.66 -9.41 -12.71
C VAL A 253 0.20 -10.56 -12.24
N LEU A 254 1.49 -10.32 -11.96
CA LEU A 254 2.37 -11.32 -11.38
C LEU A 254 1.85 -11.82 -10.02
N GLY A 255 1.36 -10.90 -9.19
CA GLY A 255 0.79 -11.19 -7.89
C GLY A 255 -0.41 -12.13 -7.99
N ILE A 256 -1.40 -11.78 -8.80
CA ILE A 256 -2.60 -12.62 -9.03
C ILE A 256 -2.19 -13.98 -9.58
N TYR A 257 -1.27 -14.02 -10.55
CA TYR A 257 -0.82 -15.26 -11.16
C TYR A 257 -0.23 -16.24 -10.13
N TYR A 258 0.72 -15.78 -9.31
CA TYR A 258 1.37 -16.66 -8.32
C TYR A 258 0.44 -17.05 -7.16
N GLU A 259 -0.44 -16.16 -6.71
CA GLU A 259 -1.45 -16.46 -5.71
C GLU A 259 -2.43 -17.55 -6.19
N MET A 260 -2.88 -17.46 -7.45
CA MET A 260 -3.72 -18.49 -8.05
C MET A 260 -2.98 -19.83 -8.21
N ALA A 261 -1.70 -19.79 -8.61
CA ALA A 261 -0.89 -20.99 -8.74
C ALA A 261 -0.70 -21.71 -7.38
N ALA A 262 -0.41 -20.95 -6.31
CA ALA A 262 -0.28 -21.49 -4.96
C ALA A 262 -1.58 -22.17 -4.50
N ARG A 263 -2.73 -21.49 -4.65
CA ARG A 263 -4.06 -22.05 -4.31
C ARG A 263 -4.40 -23.29 -5.11
N HIS A 264 -3.96 -23.37 -6.36
CA HIS A 264 -4.17 -24.55 -7.19
C HIS A 264 -3.37 -25.75 -6.66
N HIS A 265 -2.11 -25.56 -6.26
CA HIS A 265 -1.29 -26.60 -5.66
C HIS A 265 -1.86 -27.10 -4.32
N GLU A 266 -2.34 -26.20 -3.45
CA GLU A 266 -3.00 -26.56 -2.20
C GLU A 266 -4.26 -27.41 -2.44
N ARG A 267 -5.09 -27.03 -3.43
CA ARG A 267 -6.29 -27.80 -3.81
C ARG A 267 -5.95 -29.20 -4.35
N GLN A 268 -4.89 -29.32 -5.15
CA GLN A 268 -4.47 -30.63 -5.67
C GLN A 268 -3.95 -31.55 -4.57
N GLN A 269 -3.16 -31.05 -3.62
CA GLN A 269 -2.73 -31.82 -2.44
C GLN A 269 -3.92 -32.24 -1.56
N SER A 270 -4.89 -31.34 -1.34
CA SER A 270 -6.11 -31.68 -0.61
C SER A 270 -6.91 -32.78 -1.30
N ASN A 271 -7.05 -32.75 -2.63
CA ASN A 271 -7.79 -33.77 -3.38
C ASN A 271 -7.05 -35.12 -3.43
N GLN A 272 -5.72 -35.12 -3.57
CA GLN A 272 -4.92 -36.35 -3.52
C GLN A 272 -4.96 -37.01 -2.14
N ASN A 273 -4.92 -36.22 -1.05
CA ASN A 273 -5.09 -36.74 0.30
C ASN A 273 -6.50 -37.30 0.52
N ALA A 274 -7.53 -36.69 -0.07
CA ALA A 274 -8.89 -37.21 -0.03
C ALA A 274 -9.03 -38.55 -0.79
N ASP A 275 -8.57 -38.64 -2.04
CA ASP A 275 -8.62 -39.88 -2.84
C ASP A 275 -7.74 -41.01 -2.26
N GLY A 276 -6.57 -40.68 -1.71
CA GLY A 276 -5.74 -41.63 -0.97
C GLY A 276 -6.43 -42.19 0.28
N THR A 277 -7.22 -41.35 0.96
CA THR A 277 -8.03 -41.77 2.11
C THR A 277 -9.16 -42.71 1.67
N TYR A 278 -9.88 -42.44 0.58
CA TYR A 278 -10.90 -43.34 0.04
C TYR A 278 -10.34 -44.69 -0.45
N SER A 279 -9.14 -44.68 -1.06
CA SER A 279 -8.45 -45.89 -1.52
C SER A 279 -7.98 -46.76 -0.36
N SER A 280 -7.55 -46.15 0.75
CA SER A 280 -7.12 -46.86 1.97
C SER A 280 -8.28 -47.44 2.79
N LEU A 281 -9.52 -46.96 2.61
CA LEU A 281 -10.71 -47.51 3.27
C LEU A 281 -11.18 -48.84 2.68
N GLN A 282 -10.67 -49.25 1.49
CA GLN A 282 -10.96 -50.55 0.90
C GLN A 282 -10.06 -51.67 1.47
N ASN A 283 -8.92 -51.33 2.07
CA ASN A 283 -7.97 -52.29 2.67
C ASN A 283 -7.61 -51.87 4.11
N SER A 284 -8.46 -52.29 5.06
CA SER A 284 -8.08 -52.67 6.44
C SER A 284 -7.32 -51.65 7.31
N ALA A 285 -8.04 -50.80 8.07
CA ALA A 285 -7.68 -50.27 9.41
C ALA A 285 -8.66 -49.12 9.82
N PRO A 286 -8.86 -48.83 11.13
CA PRO A 286 -9.83 -47.82 11.59
C PRO A 286 -9.47 -46.38 11.16
N PRO A 287 -10.43 -45.44 11.18
CA PRO A 287 -10.27 -44.12 10.56
C PRO A 287 -9.30 -43.23 11.33
N ARG A 288 -8.38 -42.56 10.61
CA ARG A 288 -7.53 -41.49 11.17
C ARG A 288 -8.30 -40.16 11.29
N PRO A 289 -8.02 -39.30 12.30
CA PRO A 289 -8.80 -38.09 12.55
C PRO A 289 -8.59 -37.03 11.48
N SER A 290 -9.69 -36.35 11.13
CA SER A 290 -9.75 -35.30 10.11
C SER A 290 -9.09 -34.00 10.59
N LEU A 291 -8.26 -33.41 9.73
CA LEU A 291 -7.60 -32.13 9.98
C LEU A 291 -8.44 -30.98 9.39
N ALA A 292 -9.56 -30.63 10.03
CA ALA A 292 -10.06 -29.25 10.15
C ALA A 292 -11.51 -29.14 10.69
N SER A 293 -11.64 -28.24 11.67
CA SER A 293 -12.80 -27.38 11.95
C SER A 293 -13.95 -27.95 12.80
N ARG A 294 -13.70 -28.12 14.12
CA ARG A 294 -14.44 -27.47 15.25
C ARG A 294 -14.01 -28.10 16.58
N THR A 295 -13.22 -27.37 17.37
CA THR A 295 -12.62 -27.84 18.64
C THR A 295 -13.63 -28.21 19.74
N TYR A 296 -14.91 -27.87 19.59
CA TYR A 296 -15.95 -28.23 20.58
C TYR A 296 -16.69 -29.53 20.26
N SER A 297 -16.49 -30.13 19.08
CA SER A 297 -17.26 -31.28 18.61
C SER A 297 -16.43 -32.55 18.39
N GLU A 298 -15.10 -32.48 18.44
CA GLU A 298 -14.25 -33.65 18.25
C GLU A 298 -14.33 -34.57 19.48
N GLY A 299 -14.86 -35.78 19.29
CA GLY A 299 -14.99 -36.83 20.32
C GLY A 299 -16.41 -37.09 20.84
N TRP A 300 -17.37 -36.20 20.56
CA TRP A 300 -18.77 -36.39 20.98
C TRP A 300 -19.44 -37.60 20.32
N GLU A 301 -19.07 -37.92 19.08
CA GLU A 301 -19.58 -39.09 18.34
C GLU A 301 -19.17 -40.43 18.97
N ARG A 302 -18.07 -40.43 19.75
CA ARG A 302 -17.54 -41.60 20.47
C ARG A 302 -17.88 -41.59 21.97
N GLY A 303 -18.70 -40.63 22.44
CA GLY A 303 -19.07 -40.50 23.85
C GLY A 303 -17.95 -40.00 24.77
N LEU A 304 -16.80 -39.59 24.22
CA LEU A 304 -15.65 -39.13 25.00
C LEU A 304 -15.91 -37.71 25.55
N PRO A 305 -15.48 -37.42 26.79
CA PRO A 305 -15.65 -36.09 27.39
C PRO A 305 -14.87 -35.01 26.63
N GLY A 306 -15.27 -33.76 26.87
CA GLY A 306 -14.56 -32.59 26.37
C GLY A 306 -13.19 -32.38 27.04
N PRO A 307 -12.39 -31.41 26.54
CA PRO A 307 -11.07 -31.11 27.08
C PRO A 307 -11.07 -30.75 28.57
N PHE A 308 -9.98 -31.03 29.28
CA PHE A 308 -9.76 -30.74 30.71
C PHE A 308 -10.66 -31.56 31.65
N THR A 309 -10.85 -32.84 31.33
CA THR A 309 -11.55 -33.77 32.21
C THR A 309 -10.63 -34.14 33.39
N GLY A 310 -11.16 -34.13 34.61
CA GLY A 310 -10.33 -34.35 35.81
C GLY A 310 -9.72 -35.76 35.93
N HIS A 311 -10.25 -36.74 35.20
CA HIS A 311 -9.78 -38.14 35.20
C HIS A 311 -9.95 -38.78 33.81
N PRO A 312 -9.08 -38.48 32.83
CA PRO A 312 -9.21 -38.97 31.45
C PRO A 312 -9.16 -40.51 31.35
N GLU A 313 -8.34 -41.14 32.20
CA GLU A 313 -8.20 -42.60 32.38
C GLU A 313 -9.52 -43.33 32.65
N ARG A 314 -10.52 -42.65 33.21
CA ARG A 314 -11.80 -43.26 33.59
C ARG A 314 -12.82 -43.32 32.45
N TYR A 315 -12.58 -42.53 31.41
CA TYR A 315 -13.48 -42.38 30.26
C TYR A 315 -12.91 -42.99 28.97
N ALA A 316 -11.64 -43.34 28.97
CA ALA A 316 -11.01 -44.08 27.89
C ALA A 316 -11.32 -45.58 28.03
N GLU A 317 -11.93 -46.18 27.01
CA GLU A 317 -12.15 -47.64 26.95
C GLU A 317 -10.93 -48.36 26.36
N THR A 318 -10.17 -47.66 25.52
CA THR A 318 -8.95 -48.13 24.88
C THR A 318 -7.77 -47.19 25.13
N GLU A 319 -6.55 -47.70 24.96
CA GLU A 319 -5.31 -46.90 25.07
C GLU A 319 -5.28 -45.77 24.01
N GLU A 320 -5.83 -46.04 22.83
CA GLU A 320 -6.02 -45.03 21.76
C GLU A 320 -6.98 -43.92 22.17
N ASP A 321 -8.04 -44.21 22.93
CA ASP A 321 -8.97 -43.17 23.43
C ASP A 321 -8.31 -42.25 24.45
N LEU A 322 -7.41 -42.79 25.28
CA LEU A 322 -6.66 -42.01 26.25
C LEU A 322 -5.69 -41.05 25.56
N ASP A 323 -4.95 -41.56 24.57
CA ASP A 323 -4.05 -40.77 23.73
C ASP A 323 -4.81 -39.66 22.99
N ASP A 324 -5.99 -39.97 22.43
CA ASP A 324 -6.86 -39.00 21.76
C ASP A 324 -7.38 -37.90 22.71
N ILE A 325 -7.64 -38.22 23.99
CA ILE A 325 -8.02 -37.22 25.00
C ILE A 325 -6.81 -36.31 25.30
N GLN A 326 -5.63 -36.88 25.54
CA GLN A 326 -4.42 -36.13 25.86
C GLN A 326 -3.95 -35.25 24.71
N GLU A 327 -4.00 -35.74 23.46
CA GLU A 327 -3.64 -34.97 22.28
C GLU A 327 -4.61 -33.81 22.04
N ARG A 328 -5.91 -33.99 22.34
CA ARG A 328 -6.89 -32.89 22.28
C ARG A 328 -6.59 -31.81 23.32
N GLU A 329 -6.25 -32.19 24.54
CA GLU A 329 -5.84 -31.25 25.59
C GLU A 329 -4.56 -30.50 25.19
N GLN A 330 -3.57 -31.21 24.68
CA GLN A 330 -2.29 -30.61 24.27
C GLN A 330 -2.47 -29.63 23.10
N ARG A 331 -3.28 -29.98 22.10
CA ARG A 331 -3.64 -29.07 21.00
C ARG A 331 -4.44 -27.85 21.48
N ALA A 332 -5.28 -27.99 22.51
CA ALA A 332 -5.99 -26.86 23.12
C ALA A 332 -5.02 -25.93 23.86
N ILE A 333 -4.09 -26.50 24.64
CA ILE A 333 -3.03 -25.78 25.35
C ILE A 333 -2.11 -25.05 24.35
N GLU A 334 -1.73 -25.66 23.24
CA GLU A 334 -0.92 -25.02 22.19
C GLU A 334 -1.64 -23.85 21.52
N ARG A 335 -2.96 -23.92 21.37
CA ARG A 335 -3.78 -22.79 20.86
C ARG A 335 -4.00 -21.70 21.90
N GLU A 336 -4.05 -22.04 23.19
CA GLU A 336 -4.17 -21.07 24.27
C GLU A 336 -2.83 -20.37 24.56
N ASN A 337 -1.72 -21.10 24.40
CA ASN A 337 -0.35 -20.58 24.46
C ASN A 337 0.07 -19.85 23.19
N GLN A 338 -0.67 -19.97 22.08
CA GLN A 338 -0.60 -18.97 21.03
C GLN A 338 -1.17 -17.66 21.60
N PRO A 339 -0.40 -16.55 21.58
CA PRO A 339 -0.90 -15.30 22.12
C PRO A 339 -2.21 -14.95 21.39
N LEU A 340 -3.28 -14.76 22.17
CA LEU A 340 -4.64 -14.35 21.74
C LEU A 340 -4.68 -12.99 21.00
N LEU A 341 -3.53 -12.50 20.54
CA LEU A 341 -3.27 -11.18 19.97
C LEU A 341 -2.50 -11.29 18.63
N ARG A 342 -2.83 -12.26 17.78
CA ARG A 342 -2.62 -12.05 16.33
C ARG A 342 -3.51 -10.87 15.88
N PRO A 343 -3.02 -9.94 15.05
CA PRO A 343 -3.86 -8.92 14.43
C PRO A 343 -4.97 -9.61 13.61
N GLY A 344 -6.20 -9.62 14.15
CA GLY A 344 -7.37 -10.32 13.57
C GLY A 344 -8.21 -11.13 14.56
N GLY A 345 -7.74 -11.37 15.79
CA GLY A 345 -8.54 -11.99 16.86
C GLY A 345 -9.47 -11.01 17.58
N ILE A 346 -10.69 -11.44 17.92
CA ILE A 346 -11.67 -10.66 18.69
C ILE A 346 -11.20 -10.58 20.15
N GLY A 347 -10.34 -9.61 20.45
CA GLY A 347 -9.85 -9.33 21.80
C GLY A 347 -9.31 -7.92 21.86
N ASN A 348 -10.06 -7.01 22.50
CA ASN A 348 -9.72 -5.60 22.59
C ASN A 348 -8.50 -5.41 23.54
N PRO A 349 -7.33 -4.92 23.09
CA PRO A 349 -6.12 -4.82 23.92
C PRO A 349 -6.16 -3.67 24.96
N ARG A 350 -7.32 -3.02 25.16
CA ARG A 350 -7.49 -1.86 26.05
C ARG A 350 -8.43 -2.13 27.22
N LYS A 351 -8.18 -3.18 28.00
CA LYS A 351 -8.81 -3.33 29.33
C LYS A 351 -7.73 -3.45 30.40
N ASN A 352 -7.35 -2.32 30.99
CA ASN A 352 -6.51 -2.28 32.18
C ASN A 352 -7.25 -2.98 33.32
N TYR A 353 -6.84 -4.20 33.67
CA TYR A 353 -7.26 -4.80 34.93
C TYR A 353 -6.48 -4.11 36.05
N ARG A 354 -7.14 -3.15 36.71
CA ARG A 354 -6.65 -2.54 37.95
C ARG A 354 -6.59 -3.66 38.98
N THR A 355 -5.40 -4.12 39.32
CA THR A 355 -5.20 -5.05 40.44
C THR A 355 -5.59 -4.33 41.72
N THR A 356 -6.74 -4.69 42.29
CA THR A 356 -7.13 -4.29 43.64
C THR A 356 -6.22 -5.02 44.63
N LYS A 357 -5.15 -4.33 45.03
CA LYS A 357 -4.39 -4.63 46.24
C LYS A 357 -5.15 -4.03 47.43
N LYS A 358 -5.68 -4.88 48.31
CA LYS A 358 -6.04 -4.67 49.75
C LYS A 358 -6.99 -5.82 50.15
N ARG A 359 -6.89 -6.44 51.32
CA ARG A 359 -6.13 -6.17 52.55
C ARG A 359 -6.02 -7.48 53.31
#